data_AF-B5VJQ7-F1
#
_entry.id   AF-B5VJQ7-F1
#
_cell.length_a   1.000
_cell.length_b   1.000
_cell.length_c   1.000
_cell.angle_alpha   90.00
_cell.angle_beta   90.00
_cell.angle_gamma   90.00
#
_symmetry.space_group_name_H-M   'P 1'
#
loop_
_entity.id
_entity.type
_entity.pdbx_description
1 polymer ?
#
loop_
_entity_poly.entity_id
_entity_poly.type
_entity_poly.pdbx_seq_one_letter_code
_entity_poly.pdbx_strand_id
1 'polypeptide(L)'
;MALEGLRKKYKTRQELVKALTPKRRSIHLNSNGHSNGTPCSNADVLAHIKHFLSLAANSLEQHQQPISIVFQNKKRKGDTSSPDIHTTLDFPLNGPHLCTHQFKLKRCAILLNLLKVVMEKLPLGKNTTVRDIFYSNVELFQRQANVVQWLDVIRFNFKLSPRKSLNIIPAQKGLVYSPFPIDIYDNILTCANEPKMQKQTIFPGKPCLIPFFQDDAVIKLGTTSICNIVIVEKEAVFTKLVNNYHKLSTNTMLITGKGFPDFLTRLFLKN
;
A
#
# COMPACT_ATOMS: atom_id res chain seq x y z
N MET A 1 -22.82 14.04 46.14
CA MET A 1 -23.20 12.64 46.48
C MET A 1 -22.45 11.56 45.66
N ALA A 2 -22.42 11.58 44.32
CA ALA A 2 -21.80 10.47 43.55
C ALA A 2 -20.27 10.32 43.72
N LEU A 3 -19.53 11.43 43.81
CA LEU A 3 -18.06 11.44 43.94
C LEU A 3 -17.55 10.97 45.31
N GLU A 4 -18.27 11.28 46.39
CA GLU A 4 -17.92 10.83 47.75
C GLU A 4 -18.12 9.32 47.92
N GLY A 5 -19.15 8.75 47.29
CA GLY A 5 -19.36 7.30 47.25
C GLY A 5 -18.25 6.56 46.52
N LEU A 6 -17.76 7.12 45.41
CA LEU A 6 -16.61 6.57 44.66
C LEU A 6 -15.31 6.63 45.47
N ARG A 7 -15.09 7.71 46.21
CA ARG A 7 -13.91 7.89 47.07
C ARG A 7 -13.88 6.95 48.28
N LYS A 8 -15.06 6.56 48.80
CA LYS A 8 -15.19 5.52 49.84
C LYS A 8 -15.00 4.11 49.28
N LYS A 9 -15.38 3.87 48.03
CA LYS A 9 -15.34 2.56 47.36
C LYS A 9 -13.96 2.20 46.80
N TYR A 10 -13.19 3.17 46.33
CA TYR A 10 -11.86 2.97 45.76
C TYR A 10 -10.81 3.69 46.60
N LYS A 11 -9.87 2.93 47.17
CA LYS A 11 -8.90 3.46 48.15
C LYS A 11 -7.74 4.19 47.47
N THR A 12 -7.41 3.79 46.24
CA THR A 12 -6.31 4.42 45.48
C THR A 12 -6.81 5.15 44.24
N ARG A 13 -6.07 6.19 43.82
CA ARG A 13 -6.31 6.89 42.56
C ARG A 13 -6.28 5.93 41.36
N GLN A 14 -5.41 4.93 41.39
CA GLN A 14 -5.29 3.94 40.31
C GLN A 14 -6.52 3.04 40.19
N GLU A 15 -7.07 2.56 41.31
CA GLU A 15 -8.31 1.77 41.34
C GLU A 15 -9.50 2.60 40.85
N LEU A 16 -9.60 3.85 41.29
CA LEU A 16 -10.66 4.76 40.84
C LEU A 16 -10.56 5.02 39.33
N VAL A 17 -9.35 5.30 38.81
CA VAL A 17 -9.13 5.48 37.37
C VAL A 17 -9.47 4.20 36.61
N LYS A 18 -9.07 3.02 37.09
CA LYS A 18 -9.39 1.74 36.45
C LYS A 18 -10.90 1.47 36.42
N ALA A 19 -11.61 1.81 37.49
CA ALA A 19 -13.07 1.66 37.57
C ALA A 19 -13.84 2.65 36.69
N LEU A 20 -13.32 3.88 36.53
CA LEU A 20 -13.91 4.91 35.67
C LEU A 20 -13.46 4.78 34.21
N THR A 21 -12.45 3.97 33.90
CA THR A 21 -12.01 3.74 32.53
C THR A 21 -13.06 2.89 31.80
N PRO A 22 -13.67 3.40 30.72
CA PRO A 22 -14.70 2.65 30.01
C PRO A 22 -14.12 1.38 29.40
N LYS A 23 -14.91 0.31 29.45
CA LYS A 23 -14.58 -0.95 28.78
C LYS A 23 -14.45 -0.71 27.27
N ARG A 24 -13.37 -1.23 26.67
CA ARG A 24 -13.10 -1.09 25.24
C ARG A 24 -13.46 -2.37 24.50
N ARG A 25 -13.97 -2.23 23.28
CA ARG A 25 -14.21 -3.35 22.36
C ARG A 25 -12.99 -3.53 21.47
N SER A 26 -12.39 -4.71 21.50
CA SER A 26 -11.30 -5.06 20.59
C SER A 26 -11.86 -5.43 19.22
N ILE A 27 -11.38 -4.77 18.17
CA ILE A 27 -11.75 -5.04 16.78
C ILE A 27 -10.47 -5.39 16.03
N HIS A 28 -10.41 -6.61 15.50
CA HIS A 28 -9.24 -7.09 14.79
C HIS A 28 -9.30 -6.66 13.32
N LEU A 29 -8.20 -6.11 12.81
CA LEU A 29 -8.01 -5.82 11.38
C LEU A 29 -7.71 -7.10 10.58
N ASN A 30 -8.21 -8.25 11.01
CA ASN A 30 -7.88 -9.54 10.42
C ASN A 30 -9.03 -10.04 9.55
N SER A 31 -8.69 -10.77 8.49
CA SER A 31 -9.67 -11.65 7.82
C SER A 31 -9.98 -12.81 8.78
N ASN A 32 -11.07 -12.69 9.54
CA ASN A 32 -11.64 -13.81 10.27
C ASN A 32 -12.63 -14.53 9.34
N GLY A 33 -12.23 -15.70 8.84
CA GLY A 33 -13.13 -16.66 8.19
C GLY A 33 -13.26 -16.51 6.67
N HIS A 34 -12.37 -17.16 5.93
CA HIS A 34 -12.69 -18.23 4.95
C HIS A 34 -11.44 -18.55 4.11
N SER A 35 -11.09 -19.83 4.10
CA SER A 35 -10.05 -20.53 3.35
C SER A 35 -8.59 -20.33 3.78
N ASN A 36 -8.03 -21.41 4.33
CA ASN A 36 -6.62 -21.71 4.26
C ASN A 36 -6.23 -21.76 2.77
N GLY A 37 -5.45 -20.79 2.30
CA GLY A 37 -4.68 -20.91 1.06
C GLY A 37 -5.19 -20.19 -0.19
N THR A 38 -6.38 -19.57 -0.20
CA THR A 38 -6.88 -18.90 -1.41
C THR A 38 -6.47 -17.42 -1.44
N PRO A 39 -5.99 -16.88 -2.57
CA PRO A 39 -5.75 -15.44 -2.71
C PRO A 39 -7.05 -14.68 -2.46
N CYS A 40 -7.10 -13.89 -1.38
CA CYS A 40 -8.22 -13.00 -1.07
C CYS A 40 -8.52 -12.16 -2.33
N SER A 41 -9.74 -12.26 -2.90
CA SER A 41 -10.15 -11.52 -4.09
C SER A 41 -10.30 -10.02 -3.77
N ASN A 42 -10.49 -9.18 -4.79
CA ASN A 42 -10.77 -7.75 -4.53
C ASN A 42 -12.11 -7.57 -3.80
N ALA A 43 -13.10 -8.42 -4.06
CA ALA A 43 -14.38 -8.42 -3.36
C ALA A 43 -14.22 -8.78 -1.86
N ASP A 44 -13.37 -9.76 -1.55
CA ASP A 44 -13.11 -10.17 -0.16
C ASP A 44 -12.42 -9.06 0.64
N VAL A 45 -11.44 -8.38 0.03
CA VAL A 45 -10.79 -7.21 0.64
C VAL A 45 -11.84 -6.14 0.97
N LEU A 46 -12.75 -5.84 0.04
CA LEU A 46 -13.81 -4.87 0.27
C LEU A 46 -14.78 -5.32 1.38
N ALA A 47 -15.15 -6.59 1.40
CA ALA A 47 -16.02 -7.16 2.43
C ALA A 47 -15.38 -7.05 3.82
N HIS A 48 -14.09 -7.37 3.94
CA HIS A 48 -13.35 -7.23 5.20
C HIS A 48 -13.28 -5.77 5.67
N ILE A 49 -12.98 -4.82 4.77
CA ILE A 49 -12.95 -3.39 5.13
C ILE A 49 -14.32 -2.94 5.62
N LYS A 50 -15.39 -3.28 4.89
CA LYS A 50 -16.77 -2.93 5.26
C LYS A 50 -17.18 -3.53 6.60
N HIS A 51 -16.87 -4.81 6.83
CA HIS A 51 -17.16 -5.49 8.08
C HIS A 51 -16.43 -4.83 9.25
N PHE A 52 -15.13 -4.56 9.11
CA PHE A 52 -14.33 -3.87 10.11
C PHE A 52 -14.90 -2.49 10.46
N LEU A 53 -15.21 -1.66 9.44
CA LEU A 53 -15.77 -0.33 9.64
C LEU A 53 -17.17 -0.39 10.26
N SER A 54 -17.99 -1.36 9.89
CA SER A 54 -19.32 -1.58 10.48
C SER A 54 -19.22 -1.95 11.98
N LEU A 55 -18.30 -2.86 12.35
CA LEU A 55 -18.05 -3.19 13.75
C LEU A 55 -17.59 -1.96 14.56
N ALA A 56 -16.73 -1.13 13.96
CA ALA A 56 -16.24 0.09 14.59
C ALA A 56 -17.37 1.11 14.79
N ALA A 57 -18.16 1.37 13.75
CA ALA A 57 -19.30 2.29 13.80
C ALA A 57 -20.35 1.83 14.83
N ASN A 58 -20.74 0.55 14.81
CA ASN A 58 -21.70 0.00 15.77
C ASN A 58 -21.22 0.13 17.22
N SER A 59 -19.93 -0.09 17.49
CA SER A 59 -19.36 0.08 18.83
C SER A 59 -19.47 1.53 19.31
N LEU A 60 -19.16 2.49 18.44
CA LEU A 60 -19.09 3.90 18.78
C LEU A 60 -20.47 4.56 18.86
N GLU A 61 -21.33 4.30 17.87
CA GLU A 61 -22.64 4.97 17.74
C GLU A 61 -23.71 4.31 18.61
N GLN A 62 -23.85 2.98 18.55
CA GLN A 62 -24.95 2.27 19.21
C GLN A 62 -24.63 1.95 20.67
N HIS A 63 -23.38 1.56 20.95
CA HIS A 63 -22.99 1.12 22.30
C HIS A 63 -22.24 2.19 23.10
N GLN A 64 -21.86 3.32 22.48
CA GLN A 64 -21.02 4.36 23.08
C GLN A 64 -19.74 3.78 23.73
N GLN A 65 -19.22 2.70 23.14
CA GLN A 65 -18.06 1.96 23.62
C GLN A 65 -16.83 2.31 22.80
N PRO A 66 -15.73 2.75 23.44
CA PRO A 66 -14.47 2.95 22.74
C PRO A 66 -13.95 1.64 22.14
N ILE A 67 -13.22 1.76 21.04
CA ILE A 67 -12.65 0.65 20.29
C ILE A 67 -11.13 0.58 20.49
N SER A 68 -10.60 -0.64 20.42
CA SER A 68 -9.18 -0.90 20.28
C SER A 68 -8.96 -1.69 18.99
N ILE A 69 -8.36 -1.03 18.00
CA ILE A 69 -8.04 -1.63 16.71
C ILE A 69 -6.79 -2.47 16.88
N VAL A 70 -6.93 -3.79 16.70
CA VAL A 70 -5.85 -4.77 16.87
C VAL A 70 -5.35 -5.21 15.51
N PHE A 71 -4.05 -5.06 15.26
CA PHE A 71 -3.40 -5.55 14.03
C PHE A 71 -2.00 -6.06 14.34
N GLN A 72 -1.48 -6.89 13.44
CA GLN A 72 -0.14 -7.45 13.52
C GLN A 72 0.83 -6.63 12.66
N ASN A 73 2.06 -6.49 13.14
CA ASN A 73 3.15 -5.96 12.33
C ASN A 73 3.96 -7.11 11.73
N LYS A 74 4.48 -6.90 10.53
CA LYS A 74 5.35 -7.88 9.87
C LYS A 74 6.64 -8.08 10.68
N LYS A 75 6.97 -9.33 11.01
CA LYS A 75 8.24 -9.69 11.67
C LYS A 75 9.43 -9.35 10.76
N ARG A 76 10.58 -9.03 11.37
CA ARG A 76 11.84 -8.87 10.63
C ARG A 76 12.25 -10.23 10.05
N LYS A 77 12.83 -10.23 8.84
CA LYS A 77 13.35 -11.46 8.23
C LYS A 77 14.39 -12.10 9.17
N GLY A 78 14.17 -13.35 9.56
CA GLY A 78 15.07 -14.13 10.44
C GLY A 78 14.53 -14.39 11.86
N ASP A 79 13.38 -13.82 12.23
CA ASP A 79 12.80 -13.97 13.56
C ASP A 79 11.52 -14.82 13.50
N THR A 80 11.69 -16.15 13.51
CA THR A 80 10.60 -17.13 13.43
C THR A 80 10.11 -17.58 14.82
N SER A 81 10.88 -17.29 15.87
CA SER A 81 10.65 -17.79 17.23
C SER A 81 9.90 -16.81 18.14
N SER A 82 9.82 -15.51 17.80
CA SER A 82 9.04 -14.55 18.58
C SER A 82 7.52 -14.70 18.35
N PRO A 83 6.68 -14.53 19.39
CA PRO A 83 5.22 -14.51 19.24
C PRO A 83 4.79 -13.35 18.33
N ASP A 84 3.63 -13.50 17.68
CA ASP A 84 3.07 -12.42 16.85
C ASP A 84 2.81 -11.16 17.69
N ILE A 85 3.56 -10.09 17.41
CA ILE A 85 3.42 -8.84 18.14
C ILE A 85 2.18 -8.11 17.61
N HIS A 86 1.10 -8.20 18.39
CA HIS A 86 -0.11 -7.41 18.16
C HIS A 86 0.11 -5.98 18.63
N THR A 87 -0.18 -5.03 17.74
CA THR A 87 -0.24 -3.59 18.04
C THR A 87 -1.69 -3.17 18.16
N THR A 88 -1.96 -2.29 19.13
CA THR A 88 -3.29 -1.74 19.35
C THR A 88 -3.32 -0.24 19.13
N LEU A 89 -4.40 0.24 18.49
CA LEU A 89 -4.73 1.65 18.38
C LEU A 89 -6.10 1.90 19.03
N ASP A 90 -6.09 2.66 20.10
CA ASP A 90 -7.30 2.98 20.86
C ASP A 90 -7.98 4.23 20.30
N PHE A 91 -9.31 4.19 20.19
CA PHE A 91 -10.13 5.31 19.75
C PHE A 91 -11.56 5.25 20.32
N PRO A 92 -12.15 6.36 20.81
CA PRO A 92 -11.49 7.60 21.16
C PRO A 92 -10.52 7.40 22.34
N LEU A 93 -9.52 8.28 22.42
CA LEU A 93 -8.64 8.32 23.59
C LEU A 93 -9.34 9.10 24.72
N ASN A 94 -9.37 8.51 25.90
CA ASN A 94 -9.99 9.11 27.09
C ASN A 94 -8.91 9.48 28.12
N GLY A 95 -9.14 10.58 28.85
CA GLY A 95 -8.31 11.02 29.97
C GLY A 95 -7.26 12.08 29.64
N PRO A 96 -6.50 12.56 30.64
CA PRO A 96 -5.59 13.72 30.54
C PRO A 96 -4.39 13.50 29.59
N HIS A 97 -4.20 12.29 29.08
CA HIS A 97 -3.10 11.91 28.19
C HIS A 97 -3.40 12.07 26.69
N LEU A 98 -4.51 12.72 26.33
CA LEU A 98 -4.87 13.07 24.95
C LEU A 98 -3.70 13.74 24.18
N CYS A 99 -3.01 14.68 24.83
CA CYS A 99 -1.85 15.38 24.24
C CYS A 99 -0.61 14.47 24.12
N THR A 100 -0.34 13.63 25.10
CA THR A 100 0.81 12.69 25.11
C THR A 100 0.66 11.53 24.10
N HIS A 101 -0.54 11.28 23.58
CA HIS A 101 -0.82 10.18 22.66
C HIS A 101 -1.23 10.63 21.25
N GLN A 102 -0.94 11.88 20.87
CA GLN A 102 -1.23 12.42 19.54
C GLN A 102 -0.71 11.53 18.40
N PHE A 103 0.44 10.88 18.59
CA PHE A 103 0.98 9.91 17.63
C PHE A 103 0.08 8.70 17.39
N LYS A 104 -0.61 8.18 18.43
CA LYS A 104 -1.55 7.06 18.30
C LYS A 104 -2.80 7.48 17.54
N LEU A 105 -3.35 8.66 17.84
CA LEU A 105 -4.48 9.22 17.09
C LEU A 105 -4.14 9.42 15.62
N LYS A 106 -2.96 9.97 15.32
CA LYS A 106 -2.47 10.15 13.96
C LYS A 106 -2.37 8.83 13.21
N ARG A 107 -1.84 7.78 13.85
CA ARG A 107 -1.77 6.42 13.28
C ARG A 107 -3.16 5.84 12.99
N CYS A 108 -4.11 6.04 13.90
CA CYS A 108 -5.50 5.64 13.70
C CYS A 108 -6.12 6.37 12.50
N ALA A 109 -5.93 7.69 12.42
CA ALA A 109 -6.42 8.49 11.30
C ALA A 109 -5.80 8.07 9.95
N ILE A 110 -4.49 7.78 9.92
CA ILE A 110 -3.81 7.25 8.72
C ILE A 110 -4.44 5.93 8.28
N LEU A 111 -4.63 4.99 9.22
CA LEU A 111 -5.22 3.68 8.92
C LEU A 111 -6.64 3.84 8.35
N LEU A 112 -7.52 4.58 9.03
CA LEU A 112 -8.89 4.79 8.58
C LEU A 112 -8.96 5.50 7.23
N ASN A 113 -8.10 6.49 6.99
CA ASN A 113 -8.01 7.17 5.70
C ASN A 113 -7.61 6.20 4.58
N LEU A 114 -6.57 5.37 4.80
CA LEU A 114 -6.14 4.40 3.79
C LEU A 114 -7.18 3.30 3.54
N LEU A 115 -7.89 2.83 4.58
CA LEU A 115 -9.00 1.90 4.40
C LEU A 115 -10.11 2.51 3.54
N LYS A 116 -10.44 3.79 3.73
CA LYS A 116 -11.37 4.55 2.88
C LYS A 116 -10.87 4.62 1.43
N VAL A 117 -9.60 5.00 1.22
CA VAL A 117 -9.01 5.08 -0.13
C VAL A 117 -9.08 3.73 -0.84
N VAL A 118 -8.72 2.63 -0.17
CA VAL A 118 -8.81 1.28 -0.77
C VAL A 118 -10.27 0.94 -1.09
N MET A 119 -11.20 1.23 -0.18
CA MET A 119 -12.63 0.96 -0.40
C MET A 119 -13.21 1.72 -1.60
N GLU A 120 -12.74 2.94 -1.87
CA GLU A 120 -13.20 3.77 -2.99
C GLU A 120 -12.52 3.40 -4.32
N LYS A 121 -11.23 3.08 -4.30
CA LYS A 121 -10.44 2.86 -5.53
C LYS A 121 -10.50 1.43 -6.05
N LEU A 122 -10.64 0.45 -5.17
CA LEU A 122 -10.64 -0.97 -5.54
C LEU A 122 -11.83 -1.34 -6.47
N PRO A 123 -13.08 -0.87 -6.25
CA PRO A 123 -14.20 -1.14 -7.15
C PRO A 123 -14.10 -0.47 -8.52
N LEU A 124 -13.42 0.69 -8.61
CA LEU A 124 -13.29 1.45 -9.86
C LEU A 124 -12.35 0.78 -10.86
N GLY A 125 -11.53 -0.19 -10.43
CA GLY A 125 -10.52 -0.84 -11.28
C GLY A 125 -9.41 0.10 -11.78
N LYS A 126 -9.35 1.34 -11.28
CA LYS A 126 -8.36 2.34 -11.66
C LYS A 126 -7.18 2.32 -10.69
N ASN A 127 -5.98 2.24 -11.24
CA ASN A 127 -4.76 2.37 -10.46
C ASN A 127 -4.60 3.80 -9.94
N THR A 128 -4.24 3.92 -8.67
CA THR A 128 -3.85 5.17 -7.99
C THR A 128 -2.39 5.06 -7.58
N THR A 129 -1.62 6.14 -7.66
CA THR A 129 -0.22 6.07 -7.23
C THR A 129 -0.08 6.34 -5.73
N VAL A 130 0.98 5.80 -5.12
CA VAL A 130 1.34 6.14 -3.73
C VAL A 130 1.52 7.66 -3.55
N ARG A 131 1.99 8.37 -4.59
CA ARG A 131 2.14 9.83 -4.57
C ARG A 131 0.79 10.54 -4.55
N ASP A 132 -0.19 10.10 -5.34
CA ASP A 132 -1.53 10.68 -5.36
C ASP A 132 -2.19 10.56 -3.98
N ILE A 133 -2.03 9.41 -3.31
CA ILE A 133 -2.51 9.21 -1.94
C ILE A 133 -1.80 10.17 -0.99
N PHE A 134 -0.47 10.28 -1.08
CA PHE A 134 0.29 11.20 -0.24
C PHE A 134 -0.18 12.65 -0.40
N TYR A 135 -0.44 13.10 -1.64
CA TYR A 135 -0.93 14.44 -1.93
C TYR A 135 -2.38 14.68 -1.51
N SER A 136 -3.20 13.62 -1.38
CA SER A 136 -4.58 13.77 -0.89
C SER A 136 -4.65 14.36 0.52
N ASN A 137 -3.65 14.11 1.37
CA ASN A 137 -3.55 14.68 2.70
C ASN A 137 -2.10 14.71 3.22
N VAL A 138 -1.32 15.66 2.73
CA VAL A 138 0.10 15.80 3.08
C VAL A 138 0.30 16.01 4.59
N GLU A 139 -0.61 16.72 5.26
CA GLU A 139 -0.54 16.98 6.71
C GLU A 139 -0.73 15.70 7.55
N LEU A 140 -1.67 14.84 7.14
CA LEU A 140 -1.88 13.56 7.80
C LEU A 140 -0.68 12.63 7.60
N PHE A 141 -0.19 12.50 6.37
CA PHE A 141 0.85 11.53 6.06
C PHE A 141 2.26 11.99 6.43
N GLN A 142 2.58 13.28 6.29
CA GLN A 142 3.89 13.93 6.50
C GLN A 142 5.03 13.43 5.59
N ARG A 143 5.17 12.11 5.46
CA ARG A 143 6.17 11.43 4.64
C ARG A 143 5.47 10.37 3.80
N GLN A 144 5.82 10.28 2.53
CA GLN A 144 5.33 9.22 1.65
C GLN A 144 5.64 7.81 2.20
N ALA A 145 6.75 7.65 2.93
CA ALA A 145 7.10 6.42 3.63
C ALA A 145 6.01 5.93 4.60
N ASN A 146 5.24 6.84 5.22
CA ASN A 146 4.14 6.46 6.10
C ASN A 146 2.99 5.82 5.31
N VAL A 147 2.68 6.34 4.11
CA VAL A 147 1.67 5.72 3.23
C VAL A 147 2.07 4.29 2.90
N VAL A 148 3.32 4.09 2.48
CA VAL A 148 3.85 2.76 2.14
C VAL A 148 3.79 1.82 3.34
N GLN A 149 4.28 2.25 4.49
CA GLN A 149 4.30 1.45 5.72
C GLN A 149 2.89 0.99 6.13
N TRP A 150 1.91 1.89 6.10
CA TRP A 150 0.55 1.56 6.51
C TRP A 150 -0.20 0.73 5.46
N LEU A 151 0.10 0.91 4.18
CA LEU A 151 -0.38 0.00 3.13
C LEU A 151 0.17 -1.42 3.33
N ASP A 152 1.43 -1.56 3.74
CA ASP A 152 2.02 -2.87 4.06
C ASP A 152 1.39 -3.49 5.31
N VAL A 153 1.01 -2.69 6.32
CA VAL A 153 0.21 -3.17 7.48
C VAL A 153 -1.14 -3.71 7.00
N ILE A 154 -1.87 -2.98 6.16
CA ILE A 154 -3.17 -3.44 5.62
C ILE A 154 -3.00 -4.74 4.83
N ARG A 155 -2.03 -4.79 3.90
CA ARG A 155 -1.73 -5.98 3.08
C ARG A 155 -1.42 -7.19 3.96
N PHE A 156 -0.59 -7.01 4.98
CA PHE A 156 -0.21 -8.08 5.89
C PHE A 156 -1.39 -8.64 6.67
N ASN A 157 -2.23 -7.77 7.25
CA ASN A 157 -3.35 -8.20 8.08
C ASN A 157 -4.51 -8.80 7.26
N PHE A 158 -4.64 -8.41 5.98
CA PHE A 158 -5.57 -9.03 5.03
C PHE A 158 -4.99 -10.27 4.33
N LYS A 159 -3.81 -10.75 4.74
CA LYS A 159 -3.12 -11.93 4.18
C LYS A 159 -2.92 -11.82 2.66
N LEU A 160 -2.69 -10.61 2.16
CA LEU A 160 -2.46 -10.37 0.75
C LEU A 160 -1.01 -10.71 0.39
N SER A 161 -0.82 -11.25 -0.81
CA SER A 161 0.54 -11.44 -1.33
C SER A 161 1.24 -10.08 -1.42
N PRO A 162 2.57 -10.00 -1.21
CA PRO A 162 3.32 -8.75 -1.38
C PRO A 162 3.16 -8.13 -2.78
N ARG A 163 2.79 -8.96 -3.76
CA ARG A 163 2.56 -8.59 -5.16
C ARG A 163 1.16 -8.04 -5.41
N LYS A 164 0.19 -8.25 -4.50
CA LYS A 164 -1.17 -7.73 -4.69
C LYS A 164 -1.20 -6.22 -4.48
N SER A 165 -1.15 -5.48 -5.59
CA SER A 165 -1.44 -4.05 -5.57
C SER A 165 -2.93 -3.85 -5.27
N LEU A 166 -3.27 -3.10 -4.22
CA LEU A 166 -4.64 -2.74 -3.84
C LEU A 166 -5.24 -1.72 -4.83
N ASN A 167 -4.96 -1.87 -6.13
CA ASN A 167 -4.97 -0.82 -7.15
C ASN A 167 -4.11 0.40 -6.76
N ILE A 168 -3.10 0.17 -5.90
CA ILE A 168 -2.16 1.21 -5.45
C ILE A 168 -0.76 0.82 -5.90
N ILE A 169 -0.21 1.62 -6.81
CA ILE A 169 1.05 1.34 -7.50
C ILE A 169 2.10 2.42 -7.22
N PRO A 170 3.40 2.10 -7.29
CA PRO A 170 4.43 3.13 -7.33
C PRO A 170 4.21 4.08 -8.52
N ALA A 171 4.48 5.37 -8.33
CA ALA A 171 4.43 6.32 -9.43
C ALA A 171 5.51 5.97 -10.47
N GLN A 172 5.13 5.96 -11.74
CA GLN A 172 6.02 5.71 -12.86
C GLN A 172 6.80 6.97 -13.20
N LYS A 173 8.10 6.82 -13.41
CA LYS A 173 8.92 7.91 -13.93
C LYS A 173 9.99 7.44 -14.92
N GLY A 174 10.28 6.14 -14.97
CA GLY A 174 11.24 5.59 -15.92
C GLY A 174 10.85 5.88 -17.36
N LEU A 175 11.83 6.28 -18.17
CA LEU A 175 11.66 6.40 -19.62
C LEU A 175 12.49 5.33 -20.32
N VAL A 176 11.96 4.85 -21.44
CA VAL A 176 12.62 3.92 -22.34
C VAL A 176 12.51 4.45 -23.76
N TYR A 177 13.60 4.31 -24.51
CA TYR A 177 13.63 4.44 -25.95
C TYR A 177 14.19 3.14 -26.52
N SER A 178 13.51 2.59 -27.52
CA SER A 178 13.94 1.38 -28.20
C SER A 178 13.91 1.57 -29.72
N PRO A 179 14.90 1.06 -30.47
CA PRO A 179 14.86 1.04 -31.92
C PRO A 179 13.94 -0.05 -32.49
N PHE A 180 13.53 -1.03 -31.68
CA PHE A 180 12.63 -2.14 -32.04
C PHE A 180 11.44 -2.20 -31.07
N PRO A 181 10.31 -2.82 -31.45
CA PRO A 181 9.15 -2.93 -30.57
C PRO A 181 9.45 -3.81 -29.35
N ILE A 182 8.86 -3.48 -28.20
CA ILE A 182 8.92 -4.31 -26.99
C ILE A 182 7.50 -4.65 -26.59
N ASP A 183 7.19 -5.95 -26.59
CA ASP A 183 5.88 -6.47 -26.22
C ASP A 183 5.91 -6.98 -24.78
N ILE A 184 5.03 -6.46 -23.95
CA ILE A 184 4.86 -6.82 -22.55
C ILE A 184 3.53 -7.54 -22.41
N TYR A 185 3.60 -8.82 -22.02
CA TYR A 185 2.45 -9.67 -21.78
C TYR A 185 2.23 -9.77 -20.28
N ASP A 186 1.20 -9.09 -19.79
CA ASP A 186 0.89 -9.00 -18.36
C ASP A 186 -0.41 -9.73 -18.03
N ASN A 187 -0.43 -10.45 -16.91
CA ASN A 187 -1.63 -11.11 -16.42
C ASN A 187 -2.39 -10.16 -15.51
N ILE A 188 -3.40 -9.48 -16.08
CA ILE A 188 -4.24 -8.61 -15.28
C ILE A 188 -5.42 -9.42 -14.73
N LEU A 189 -5.49 -9.48 -13.41
CA LEU A 189 -6.67 -9.94 -12.70
C LEU A 189 -7.77 -8.87 -12.89
N THR A 190 -8.71 -9.14 -13.78
CA THR A 190 -9.90 -8.30 -13.92
C THR A 190 -10.83 -8.50 -12.73
N CYS A 191 -11.76 -7.57 -12.47
CA CYS A 191 -12.72 -7.65 -11.37
C CYS A 191 -13.56 -8.95 -11.36
N ALA A 192 -13.58 -9.70 -12.45
CA ALA A 192 -14.22 -11.01 -12.56
C ALA A 192 -13.33 -12.20 -12.13
N ASN A 193 -12.12 -11.95 -11.61
CA ASN A 193 -11.09 -12.97 -11.29
C ASN A 193 -10.63 -13.82 -12.49
N GLU A 194 -11.05 -13.49 -13.71
CA GLU A 194 -10.56 -14.13 -14.93
C GLU A 194 -9.21 -13.51 -15.32
N PRO A 195 -8.13 -14.31 -15.40
CA PRO A 195 -6.84 -13.83 -15.88
C PRO A 195 -6.96 -13.48 -17.35
N LYS A 196 -6.90 -12.19 -17.68
CA LYS A 196 -6.78 -11.75 -19.06
C LYS A 196 -5.35 -11.32 -19.33
N MET A 197 -4.72 -11.97 -20.30
CA MET A 197 -3.43 -11.56 -20.80
C MET A 197 -3.59 -10.25 -21.56
N GLN A 198 -3.07 -9.17 -20.99
CA GLN A 198 -3.00 -7.88 -21.66
C GLN A 198 -1.65 -7.75 -22.36
N LYS A 199 -1.68 -7.43 -23.65
CA LYS A 199 -0.50 -7.05 -24.41
C LYS A 199 -0.36 -5.53 -24.41
N GLN A 200 0.79 -5.03 -23.97
CA GLN A 200 1.21 -3.63 -24.10
C GLN A 200 2.45 -3.59 -24.99
N THR A 201 2.51 -2.63 -25.93
CA THR A 201 3.65 -2.51 -26.85
C THR A 201 4.30 -1.14 -26.70
N ILE A 202 5.61 -1.14 -26.43
CA ILE A 202 6.45 0.05 -26.57
C ILE A 202 6.83 0.15 -28.05
N PHE A 203 6.35 1.20 -28.71
CA PHE A 203 6.63 1.44 -30.12
C PHE A 203 8.07 1.93 -30.33
N PRO A 204 8.71 1.48 -31.42
CA PRO A 204 10.07 1.89 -31.72
C PRO A 204 10.16 3.38 -32.09
N GLY A 205 11.34 3.96 -31.87
CA GLY A 205 11.70 5.26 -32.41
C GLY A 205 11.17 6.48 -31.64
N LYS A 206 10.43 6.29 -30.53
CA LYS A 206 10.01 7.39 -29.65
C LYS A 206 10.27 7.04 -28.19
N PRO A 207 10.77 7.97 -27.37
CA PRO A 207 10.87 7.75 -25.94
C PRO A 207 9.47 7.72 -25.32
N CYS A 208 9.21 6.77 -24.44
CA CYS A 208 7.96 6.69 -23.68
C CYS A 208 8.20 6.32 -22.23
N LEU A 209 7.17 6.47 -21.40
CA LEU A 209 7.19 5.93 -20.03
C LEU A 209 7.23 4.40 -20.10
N ILE A 210 7.99 3.79 -19.20
CA ILE A 210 7.93 2.34 -18.99
C ILE A 210 6.49 2.01 -18.53
N PRO A 211 5.72 1.24 -19.31
CA PRO A 211 4.33 0.94 -19.00
C PRO A 211 4.23 0.11 -17.73
N PHE A 212 3.09 0.17 -17.05
CA PHE A 212 2.87 -0.64 -15.85
C PHE A 212 2.80 -2.11 -16.22
N PHE A 213 3.46 -2.97 -15.45
CA PHE A 213 3.28 -4.41 -15.52
C PHE A 213 3.58 -5.07 -14.16
N GLN A 214 3.08 -6.28 -13.95
CA GLN A 214 3.33 -7.05 -12.73
C GLN A 214 4.64 -7.85 -12.81
N ASP A 215 5.16 -8.30 -11.66
CA ASP A 215 6.42 -9.06 -11.58
C ASP A 215 6.46 -10.33 -12.45
N ASP A 216 5.30 -10.92 -12.79
CA ASP A 216 5.17 -12.13 -13.62
C ASP A 216 4.96 -11.84 -15.11
N ALA A 217 4.99 -10.57 -15.52
CA ALA A 217 4.86 -10.21 -16.92
C ALA A 217 6.05 -10.70 -17.76
N VAL A 218 5.75 -11.16 -18.97
CA VAL A 218 6.75 -11.62 -19.93
C VAL A 218 7.08 -10.49 -20.90
N ILE A 219 8.36 -10.13 -20.99
CA ILE A 219 8.84 -9.10 -21.90
C ILE A 219 9.48 -9.77 -23.12
N LYS A 220 9.02 -9.42 -24.33
CA LYS A 220 9.58 -9.89 -25.59
C LYS A 220 10.11 -8.72 -26.40
N LEU A 221 11.37 -8.83 -26.82
CA LEU A 221 12.00 -7.86 -27.70
C LEU A 221 11.73 -8.26 -29.16
N GLY A 222 11.26 -7.33 -29.98
CA GLY A 222 11.03 -7.51 -31.41
C GLY A 222 12.31 -7.44 -32.25
N THR A 223 13.40 -8.04 -31.76
CA THR A 223 14.69 -8.11 -32.46
C THR A 223 15.29 -9.50 -32.29
N THR A 224 15.97 -9.98 -33.32
CA THR A 224 16.76 -11.23 -33.32
C THR A 224 18.24 -10.97 -33.06
N SER A 225 18.66 -9.71 -33.01
CA SER A 225 20.06 -9.30 -32.83
C SER A 225 20.37 -8.92 -31.38
N ILE A 226 21.63 -9.06 -30.97
CA ILE A 226 22.10 -8.71 -29.62
C ILE A 226 21.81 -7.22 -29.34
N CYS A 227 20.94 -6.95 -28.38
CA CYS A 227 20.58 -5.60 -27.94
C CYS A 227 21.56 -5.09 -26.88
N ASN A 228 22.09 -3.89 -27.08
CA ASN A 228 22.83 -3.18 -26.04
C ASN A 228 21.85 -2.35 -25.20
N ILE A 229 21.98 -2.39 -23.87
CA ILE A 229 21.19 -1.56 -22.96
C ILE A 229 22.10 -0.49 -22.36
N VAL A 230 21.74 0.77 -22.58
CA VAL A 230 22.44 1.92 -21.99
C VAL A 230 21.51 2.62 -21.01
N ILE A 231 21.92 2.62 -19.74
CA ILE A 231 21.17 3.24 -18.65
C ILE A 231 21.80 4.59 -18.34
N VAL A 232 20.98 5.63 -18.31
CA VAL A 232 21.39 7.02 -18.11
C VAL A 232 20.69 7.58 -16.88
N GLU A 233 21.45 8.18 -15.96
CA GLU A 233 20.87 8.74 -14.73
C GLU A 233 19.94 9.93 -15.02
N LYS A 234 20.42 10.92 -15.79
CA LYS A 234 19.73 12.19 -15.99
C LYS A 234 18.86 12.18 -17.25
N GLU A 235 17.62 12.64 -17.10
CA GLU A 235 16.66 12.76 -18.22
C GLU A 235 17.20 13.64 -19.36
N ALA A 236 17.85 14.77 -19.04
CA ALA A 236 18.42 15.65 -20.06
C ALA A 236 19.47 14.95 -20.96
N VAL A 237 20.26 14.04 -20.38
CA VAL A 237 21.26 13.26 -21.14
C VAL A 237 20.56 12.20 -21.98
N PHE A 238 19.55 11.51 -21.42
CA PHE A 238 18.71 10.58 -22.16
C PHE A 238 18.06 11.24 -23.39
N THR A 239 17.43 12.40 -23.22
CA THR A 239 16.80 13.14 -24.32
C THR A 239 17.82 13.55 -25.38
N LYS A 240 19.02 13.99 -24.97
CA LYS A 240 20.10 14.34 -25.91
C LYS A 240 20.57 13.13 -26.72
N LEU A 241 20.69 11.96 -26.09
CA LEU A 241 21.07 10.71 -26.76
C LEU A 241 19.99 10.23 -27.73
N VAL A 242 18.72 10.29 -27.34
CA VAL A 242 17.58 9.96 -28.22
C VAL A 242 17.58 10.87 -29.46
N ASN A 243 17.77 12.18 -29.30
CA ASN A 243 17.82 13.11 -30.42
C ASN A 243 19.03 12.87 -31.35
N ASN A 244 20.11 12.28 -30.82
CA ASN A 244 21.32 11.94 -31.57
C ASN A 244 21.44 10.43 -31.82
N TYR A 245 20.32 9.70 -31.81
CA TYR A 245 20.35 8.23 -31.86
C TYR A 245 21.05 7.68 -33.11
N HIS A 246 20.99 8.40 -34.24
CA HIS A 246 21.69 8.07 -35.47
C HIS A 246 23.23 7.97 -35.34
N LYS A 247 23.81 8.52 -34.25
CA LYS A 247 25.25 8.41 -33.94
C LYS A 247 25.58 7.21 -33.05
N LEU A 248 24.57 6.53 -32.51
CA LEU A 248 24.71 5.33 -31.69
C LEU A 248 24.66 4.08 -32.58
N SER A 249 25.06 2.93 -32.04
CA SER A 249 24.88 1.66 -32.76
C SER A 249 23.40 1.36 -32.93
N THR A 250 23.05 0.77 -34.08
CA THR A 250 21.67 0.61 -34.54
C THR A 250 20.79 -0.25 -33.63
N ASN A 251 21.36 -0.99 -32.67
CA ASN A 251 20.65 -1.90 -31.76
C ASN A 251 20.85 -1.56 -30.27
N THR A 252 20.73 -0.27 -29.91
CA THR A 252 20.88 0.21 -28.51
C THR A 252 19.55 0.67 -27.93
N MET A 253 19.10 0.02 -26.85
CA MET A 253 17.99 0.51 -26.03
C MET A 253 18.52 1.51 -24.99
N LEU A 254 17.86 2.66 -24.87
CA LEU A 254 18.19 3.70 -23.88
C LEU A 254 17.15 3.68 -22.77
N ILE A 255 17.57 3.73 -21.51
CA ILE A 255 16.69 3.76 -20.35
C ILE A 255 17.16 4.85 -19.37
N THR A 256 16.22 5.55 -18.73
CA THR A 256 16.53 6.45 -17.61
C THR A 256 15.55 6.29 -16.46
N GLY A 257 16.07 6.31 -15.23
CA GLY A 257 15.26 6.34 -14.00
C GLY A 257 14.93 7.75 -13.51
N LYS A 258 15.38 8.80 -14.21
CA LYS A 258 15.32 10.21 -13.77
C LYS A 258 15.91 10.37 -12.36
N GLY A 259 17.21 10.11 -12.22
CA GLY A 259 17.90 9.95 -10.93
C GLY A 259 17.74 8.52 -10.40
N PHE A 260 17.45 8.38 -9.10
CA PHE A 260 17.26 7.06 -8.48
C PHE A 260 16.08 6.30 -9.13
N PRO A 261 16.28 5.12 -9.74
CA PRO A 261 15.24 4.44 -10.52
C PRO A 261 14.06 4.02 -9.61
N ASP A 262 12.83 4.14 -10.13
CA ASP A 262 11.64 3.62 -9.44
C ASP A 262 11.61 2.08 -9.46
N PHE A 263 10.65 1.49 -8.74
CA PHE A 263 10.53 0.03 -8.68
C PHE A 263 10.31 -0.59 -10.07
N LEU A 264 9.45 0.03 -10.88
CA LEU A 264 9.09 -0.48 -12.21
C LEU A 264 10.28 -0.45 -13.18
N THR A 265 11.10 0.61 -13.17
CA THR A 265 12.33 0.68 -13.97
C THR A 265 13.31 -0.43 -13.58
N ARG A 266 13.47 -0.70 -12.28
CA ARG A 266 14.34 -1.78 -11.81
C ARG A 266 13.81 -3.16 -12.18
N LEU A 267 12.48 -3.34 -12.12
CA LEU A 267 11.83 -4.57 -12.53
C LEU A 267 11.99 -4.81 -14.04
N PHE A 268 11.80 -3.76 -14.84
CA PHE A 268 11.96 -3.80 -16.30
C PHE A 268 13.37 -4.19 -16.75
N LEU A 269 14.40 -3.78 -15.99
CA LEU A 269 15.79 -4.15 -16.27
C LEU A 269 16.17 -5.55 -15.80
N LYS A 270 15.35 -6.18 -14.95
CA LYS A 270 15.63 -7.50 -14.38
C LYS A 270 15.09 -8.64 -15.26
N ASN A 271 13.99 -8.38 -15.97
CA ASN A 271 13.31 -9.33 -16.85
C ASN A 271 13.88 -9.27 -18.27
#